data_AF-A0A7Y2MNH7-F1
#
_entry.id   AF-A0A7Y2MNH7-F1
#
_cell.length_a   1.000
_cell.length_b   1.000
_cell.length_c   1.000
_cell.angle_alpha   90.00
_cell.angle_beta   90.00
_cell.angle_gamma   90.00
#
_symmetry.space_group_name_H-M   'P 1'
#
loop_
_entity.id
_entity.type
_entity.pdbx_description
1 polymer ?
#
loop_
_entity_poly.entity_id
_entity_poly.type
_entity_poly.pdbx_seq_one_letter_code
_entity_poly.pdbx_strand_id
1 'polypeptide(L)'
;RGSQRIPDTSANPKAFQRPDMSPDYVILNAQISKRWKDDLFEIYLGGENLLDYQQRDAIIASEDAFGQYFDGSLVYAPLFGKMIYIGFRYNLKK
;
A
#
# COMPACT_ATOMS: atom_id res chain seq x y z
N ARG A 1 -9.87 1.10 -5.45
CA ARG A 1 -10.67 0.14 -4.66
C ARG A 1 -11.89 0.88 -4.16
N GLY A 2 -13.05 0.21 -4.23
CA GLY A 2 -14.25 0.72 -3.58
C GLY A 2 -14.18 0.56 -2.06
N SER A 3 -15.12 1.18 -1.36
CA SER A 3 -15.28 1.15 0.08
C SER A 3 -15.44 -0.29 0.55
N GLN A 4 -14.75 -0.65 1.64
CA GLN A 4 -14.80 -1.99 2.21
C GLN A 4 -15.20 -1.88 3.68
N ARG A 5 -15.98 -2.84 4.18
CA ARG A 5 -16.28 -2.91 5.60
C ARG A 5 -15.00 -3.21 6.38
N ILE A 6 -14.78 -2.47 7.47
CA ILE A 6 -13.68 -2.73 8.41
C ILE A 6 -14.25 -3.27 9.74
N PRO A 7 -13.41 -3.90 10.60
CA PRO A 7 -13.81 -4.32 11.93
C PRO A 7 -14.58 -3.25 12.71
N ASP A 8 -15.64 -3.68 13.39
CA ASP A 8 -16.44 -2.81 14.24
C ASP A 8 -15.60 -2.42 15.48
N THR A 9 -15.51 -1.12 15.72
CA THR A 9 -14.78 -0.53 16.86
C THR A 9 -15.70 0.26 17.78
N SER A 10 -17.02 0.15 17.61
CA SER A 10 -18.02 0.93 18.35
C SER A 10 -17.98 0.71 19.87
N ALA A 11 -17.51 -0.47 20.31
CA ALA A 11 -17.28 -0.79 21.73
C ALA A 11 -16.02 -0.13 22.32
N ASN A 12 -15.13 0.42 21.50
CA ASN A 12 -13.91 1.08 21.97
C ASN A 12 -14.20 2.48 22.53
N PRO A 13 -13.31 3.04 23.38
CA PRO A 13 -13.32 4.46 23.71
C PRO A 13 -13.30 5.33 22.45
N LYS A 14 -13.93 6.51 22.49
CA LYS A 14 -14.09 7.39 21.32
C LYS A 14 -12.80 7.66 20.52
N ALA A 15 -11.65 7.78 21.19
CA ALA A 15 -10.36 8.01 20.53
C ALA A 15 -9.90 6.83 19.64
N PHE A 16 -10.39 5.63 19.92
CA PHE A 16 -10.05 4.37 19.27
C PHE A 16 -11.18 3.83 18.39
N GLN A 17 -12.24 4.61 18.19
CA GLN A 17 -13.27 4.28 17.22
C GLN A 17 -12.79 4.63 15.81
N ARG A 18 -13.26 3.88 14.83
CA ARG A 18 -13.02 4.05 13.40
C ARG A 18 -14.36 3.97 12.65
N PRO A 19 -14.47 4.57 11.46
CA PRO A 19 -15.66 4.40 10.63
C PRO A 19 -15.87 2.94 10.25
N ASP A 20 -17.11 2.48 10.08
CA ASP A 20 -17.40 1.08 9.71
C ASP A 20 -16.93 0.69 8.30
N MET A 21 -16.60 1.69 7.47
CA MET A 21 -16.22 1.53 6.07
C MET A 21 -14.93 2.30 5.77
N SER A 22 -14.07 1.70 4.96
CA SER A 22 -12.90 2.38 4.40
C SER A 22 -13.32 3.40 3.32
N PRO A 23 -12.57 4.50 3.16
CA PRO A 23 -12.76 5.42 2.04
C PRO A 23 -12.48 4.74 0.69
N ASP A 24 -13.15 5.21 -0.35
CA ASP A 24 -12.77 4.90 -1.73
C ASP A 24 -11.42 5.53 -2.06
N TYR A 25 -10.59 4.80 -2.81
CA TYR A 25 -9.31 5.34 -3.26
C TYR A 25 -8.86 4.71 -4.57
N VAL A 26 -7.97 5.40 -5.30
CA VAL A 26 -7.41 4.90 -6.56
C VAL A 26 -5.90 4.79 -6.41
N ILE A 27 -5.35 3.66 -6.84
CA ILE A 27 -3.91 3.45 -6.95
C ILE A 27 -3.57 3.36 -8.43
N LEU A 28 -2.65 4.22 -8.85
CA LEU A 28 -2.10 4.20 -10.20
C LEU A 28 -0.67 3.67 -10.13
N ASN A 29 -0.44 2.54 -10.79
CA ASN A 29 0.90 1.97 -11.00
C ASN A 29 1.19 2.00 -12.50
N ALA A 30 2.40 2.36 -12.89
CA ALA A 30 2.80 2.38 -14.29
C ALA A 30 4.26 1.97 -14.45
N GLN A 31 4.57 1.31 -15.55
CA GLN A 31 5.93 0.94 -15.92
C GLN A 31 6.12 1.06 -17.43
N ILE A 32 7.26 1.60 -17.83
CA ILE A 32 7.75 1.57 -19.21
C ILE A 32 9.05 0.77 -19.26
N SER A 33 9.19 -0.11 -20.25
CA SER A 33 10.41 -0.87 -20.47
C SER A 33 10.84 -0.87 -21.92
N LYS A 34 12.15 -1.00 -22.13
CA LYS A 34 12.76 -1.17 -23.44
C LYS A 34 13.64 -2.40 -23.44
N ARG A 35 13.44 -3.27 -24.43
CA ARG A 35 14.19 -4.51 -24.63
C ARG A 35 15.08 -4.43 -25.86
N TRP A 36 16.23 -5.09 -25.80
CA TRP A 36 17.23 -5.14 -26.86
C TRP A 36 17.77 -6.56 -27.06
N LYS A 37 18.31 -6.82 -28.26
CA LYS A 37 19.04 -8.05 -28.64
C LYS A 37 18.25 -9.32 -28.29
N ASP A 38 17.05 -9.47 -28.86
CA ASP A 38 16.15 -10.61 -28.63
C ASP A 38 15.90 -10.89 -27.15
N ASP A 39 15.51 -9.84 -26.41
CA ASP A 39 15.29 -9.85 -24.96
C ASP A 39 16.52 -10.21 -24.12
N LEU A 40 17.74 -10.15 -24.65
CA LEU A 40 18.95 -10.36 -23.86
C LEU A 40 19.15 -9.29 -22.78
N PHE A 41 18.78 -8.04 -23.09
CA PHE A 41 18.88 -6.90 -22.17
C PHE A 41 17.57 -6.11 -22.11
N GLU A 42 17.16 -5.69 -20.92
CA GLU A 42 15.99 -4.83 -20.69
C GLU A 42 16.31 -3.76 -19.63
N ILE A 43 15.89 -2.52 -19.88
CA ILE A 43 15.88 -1.43 -18.89
C ILE A 43 14.41 -1.04 -18.71
N TYR A 44 14.01 -0.82 -17.47
CA TYR A 44 12.66 -0.42 -17.13
C TYR A 44 12.66 0.67 -16.08
N LEU A 45 11.71 1.60 -16.23
CA LEU A 45 11.39 2.64 -15.26
C LEU A 45 9.94 2.43 -14.87
N GLY A 46 9.66 2.30 -13.59
CA GLY A 46 8.31 2.12 -13.08
C GLY A 46 8.06 2.97 -11.85
N GLY A 47 6.79 3.03 -11.49
CA GLY A 47 6.34 3.63 -10.26
C GLY A 47 5.05 3.03 -9.76
N GLU A 48 4.96 2.95 -8.45
CA GLU A 48 3.80 2.48 -7.70
C GLU A 48 3.19 3.63 -6.91
N ASN A 49 1.87 3.58 -6.73
CA ASN A 49 1.10 4.58 -6.01
C ASN A 49 1.40 6.01 -6.51
N LEU A 50 1.34 6.23 -7.82
CA LEU A 50 1.70 7.50 -8.46
C LEU A 50 0.82 8.68 -8.00
N LEU A 51 -0.39 8.40 -7.51
CA LEU A 51 -1.32 9.36 -6.92
C LEU A 51 -1.09 9.60 -5.42
N ASP A 52 -0.13 8.90 -4.80
CA ASP A 52 0.33 9.07 -3.42
C ASP A 52 -0.76 8.92 -2.35
N TYR A 53 -1.67 7.96 -2.52
CA TYR A 53 -2.68 7.65 -1.51
C TYR A 53 -2.09 6.82 -0.37
N GLN A 54 -2.26 7.26 0.88
CA GLN A 54 -1.68 6.61 2.05
C GLN A 54 -2.67 6.52 3.21
N GLN A 55 -2.69 5.37 3.89
CA GLN A 55 -3.35 5.21 5.17
C GLN A 55 -2.39 5.63 6.29
N ARG A 56 -2.74 6.67 7.03
CA ARG A 56 -1.91 7.19 8.13
C ARG A 56 -2.15 6.48 9.46
N ASP A 57 -3.40 6.14 9.75
CA ASP A 57 -3.81 5.62 11.06
C ASP A 57 -4.11 4.12 10.99
N ALA A 58 -3.08 3.34 10.63
CA ALA A 58 -3.20 1.90 10.42
C ALA A 58 -3.22 1.06 11.70
N ILE A 59 -2.82 1.66 12.82
CA ILE A 59 -2.76 1.01 14.13
C ILE A 59 -3.62 1.81 15.10
N ILE A 60 -4.51 1.15 15.82
CA ILE A 60 -5.23 1.73 16.96
C ILE A 60 -4.39 1.54 18.22
N ALA A 61 -4.34 2.57 19.07
CA ALA A 61 -3.61 2.58 20.35
C ALA A 61 -2.13 2.18 20.18
N SER A 62 -1.48 2.70 19.14
CA SER A 62 -0.08 2.38 18.79
C SER A 62 0.94 2.66 19.89
N GLU A 63 0.59 3.53 20.83
CA GLU A 63 1.38 3.92 21.99
C GLU A 63 1.46 2.84 23.08
N ASP A 64 0.55 1.87 23.10
CA ASP A 64 0.53 0.75 24.04
C ASP A 64 0.29 -0.58 23.32
N ALA A 65 1.38 -1.18 22.81
CA ALA A 65 1.35 -2.38 22.00
C ALA A 65 0.77 -3.64 22.71
N PHE A 66 0.60 -3.60 24.03
CA PHE A 66 0.03 -4.69 24.82
C PHE A 66 -1.29 -4.29 25.50
N GLY A 67 -1.77 -3.08 25.25
CA GLY A 67 -3.02 -2.58 25.78
C GLY A 67 -4.24 -3.28 25.17
N GLN A 68 -5.33 -3.33 25.92
CA GLN A 68 -6.58 -4.01 25.50
C GLN A 68 -7.23 -3.44 24.23
N TYR A 69 -6.82 -2.25 23.79
CA TYR A 69 -7.35 -1.56 22.60
C TYR A 69 -6.35 -1.54 21.43
N PHE A 70 -5.18 -2.16 21.57
CA PHE A 70 -4.21 -2.25 20.49
C PHE A 70 -4.77 -3.10 19.34
N ASP A 71 -4.81 -2.52 18.15
CA ASP A 71 -5.20 -3.23 16.93
C ASP A 71 -4.32 -2.80 15.76
N GLY A 72 -3.41 -3.68 15.34
CA GLY A 72 -2.56 -3.51 14.16
C GLY A 72 -3.07 -4.22 12.91
N SER A 73 -4.29 -4.77 12.93
CA SER A 73 -4.87 -5.53 11.82
C SER A 73 -5.66 -4.66 10.82
N LEU A 74 -5.92 -3.40 11.17
CA LEU A 74 -6.77 -2.46 10.44
C LEU A 74 -6.08 -1.80 9.23
N VAL A 75 -5.44 -2.59 8.37
CA VAL A 75 -4.80 -2.10 7.14
C VAL A 75 -5.72 -2.33 5.94
N TYR A 76 -6.28 -1.25 5.37
CA TYR A 76 -7.16 -1.32 4.19
C TYR A 76 -6.58 -0.61 2.96
N ALA A 77 -5.52 0.18 3.12
CA ALA A 77 -4.87 0.93 2.04
C ALA A 77 -3.33 0.91 2.18
N PRO A 78 -2.57 1.35 1.16
CA PRO A 78 -1.12 1.39 1.23
C PRO A 78 -0.61 2.22 2.42
N LEU A 79 0.38 1.68 3.13
CA LEU A 79 1.08 2.38 4.21
C LEU A 79 2.23 3.23 3.68
N PHE A 80 2.78 2.83 2.53
CA PHE A 80 3.84 3.56 1.85
C PHE A 80 3.28 4.43 0.74
N GLY A 81 3.89 5.60 0.59
CA GLY A 81 3.57 6.55 -0.45
C GLY A 81 4.03 6.15 -1.84
N LYS A 82 4.12 7.15 -2.70
CA LYS A 82 4.63 7.02 -4.05
C LYS A 82 6.05 6.46 -4.09
N MET A 83 6.25 5.43 -4.89
CA MET A 83 7.54 4.80 -5.12
C MET A 83 7.91 4.88 -6.60
N ILE A 84 9.13 5.28 -6.92
CA ILE A 84 9.68 5.32 -8.27
C ILE A 84 10.93 4.45 -8.30
N TYR A 85 11.06 3.60 -9.31
CA TYR A 85 12.17 2.66 -9.42
C TYR A 85 12.67 2.52 -10.87
N ILE A 86 13.97 2.29 -11.02
CA ILE A 86 14.62 1.91 -12.27
C ILE A 86 15.26 0.54 -12.10
N GLY A 87 15.20 -0.28 -13.13
CA GLY A 87 15.80 -1.60 -13.11
C GLY A 87 16.40 -2.00 -14.44
N PHE A 88 17.31 -2.97 -14.36
CA PHE A 88 17.99 -3.59 -15.48
C PHE A 88 17.83 -5.11 -15.36
N ARG A 89 17.57 -5.79 -16.48
CA ARG A 89 17.46 -7.24 -16.57
C ARG A 89 18.37 -7.76 -17.68
N TYR A 90 19.15 -8.79 -17.36
CA TYR A 90 19.96 -9.55 -18.30
C TYR A 90 19.50 -11.00 -18.31
N ASN A 91 19.11 -11.51 -19.48
CA ASN A 91 18.62 -12.88 -19.64
C ASN A 91 19.74 -13.79 -20.13
N LEU A 92 20.28 -14.65 -19.26
CA LEU A 92 21.26 -15.66 -19.69
C LEU A 92 20.55 -16.72 -20.55
N LYS A 93 20.84 -16.71 -21.85
CA LYS A 93 20.49 -17.83 -22.75
C LYS A 93 21.60 -18.88 -22.66
N LYS A 94 21.19 -20.15 -22.57
CA LYS A 94 22.08 -21.30 -22.48
C LYS A 94 22.74 -21.58 -23.82
#